data_AF-A0A934YRY4-F1
#
_entry.id   AF-A0A934YRY4-F1
#
_cell.length_a   1.000
_cell.length_b   1.000
_cell.length_c   1.000
_cell.angle_alpha   90.00
_cell.angle_beta   90.00
_cell.angle_gamma   90.00
#
_symmetry.space_group_name_H-M   'P 1'
#
loop_
_entity.id
_entity.type
_entity.pdbx_description
1 polymer ?
#
loop_
_entity_poly.entity_id
_entity_poly.type
_entity_poly.pdbx_seq_one_letter_code
_entity_poly.pdbx_strand_id
1 'polypeptide(L)'
;MPQRPTSEELAALREELSSVDRALLEVVARRSRCVAEIAAFKAREDVPALDRARETDHLESMLARGAELGLVEDLVRPLFEALFAASRAEQRHVRLAALAPLRVGIVGATAGIGATLARVFTRAGLVVEGTGLDAGAPAGEIAARSELVVLAVPIDVTCAVAAQVGPHVVPGACLMDVTSVKRAPIAAMLAATSPEVDVVGAHPLFGPSAAADLEGRRVVLCRGRGDVWMPRVARLFELLGAEVVEADAEEHDHHMAFGQALTQAKAIALGATLARSGVSLARARALSTETSRADLSTLERLAAQRPGLFADLLCENPEAPSACAALAQELAALAREAAAHDRDALIRQFMAVARVVLGGA
;
A
#
# COMPACT_ATOMS: atom_id res chain seq x y z
N MET A 1 -7.96 56.50 -10.66
CA MET A 1 -7.51 55.26 -11.33
C MET A 1 -6.16 54.90 -10.74
N PRO A 2 -5.96 53.69 -10.16
CA PRO A 2 -4.64 53.31 -9.65
C PRO A 2 -3.66 53.21 -10.82
N GLN A 3 -2.48 53.82 -10.68
CA GLN A 3 -1.40 53.77 -11.68
C GLN A 3 -1.03 52.30 -11.94
N ARG A 4 -0.93 51.89 -13.21
CA ARG A 4 -0.45 50.56 -13.56
C ARG A 4 1.01 50.45 -13.09
N PRO A 5 1.39 49.37 -12.38
CA PRO A 5 2.76 49.21 -11.94
C PRO A 5 3.71 49.22 -13.14
N THR A 6 4.80 49.97 -13.01
CA THR A 6 5.82 50.08 -14.04
C THR A 6 6.62 48.78 -14.15
N SER A 7 7.26 48.53 -15.31
CA SER A 7 8.08 47.31 -15.52
C SER A 7 9.21 47.16 -14.49
N GLU A 8 9.67 48.26 -13.89
CA GLU A 8 10.71 48.30 -12.86
C GLU A 8 10.18 47.91 -11.48
N GLU A 9 8.98 48.38 -11.09
CA GLU A 9 8.33 47.98 -9.83
C GLU A 9 8.03 46.47 -9.79
N LEU A 10 7.59 45.91 -10.92
CA LEU A 10 7.40 44.46 -11.03
C LEU A 10 8.72 43.69 -10.95
N ALA A 11 9.81 44.24 -11.49
CA ALA A 11 11.13 43.61 -11.41
C ALA A 11 11.64 43.59 -9.96
N ALA A 12 11.50 44.70 -9.23
CA ALA A 12 11.88 44.79 -7.82
C ALA A 12 11.09 43.80 -6.93
N LEU A 13 9.77 43.71 -7.12
CA LEU A 13 8.94 42.74 -6.38
C LEU A 13 9.34 41.29 -6.65
N ARG A 14 9.74 40.96 -7.88
CA ARG A 14 10.24 39.62 -8.23
C ARG A 14 11.59 39.31 -7.60
N GLU A 15 12.46 40.30 -7.50
CA GLU A 15 13.75 40.15 -6.82
C GLU A 15 13.58 39.95 -5.32
N GLU A 16 12.67 40.71 -4.69
CA GLU A 16 12.28 40.52 -3.30
C GLU A 16 11.70 39.13 -3.04
N LEU A 17 10.75 38.67 -3.88
CA LEU A 17 10.20 37.32 -3.81
C LEU A 17 11.31 36.25 -3.91
N SER A 18 12.22 36.41 -4.88
CA SER A 18 13.35 35.49 -5.06
C SER A 18 14.31 35.49 -3.86
N SER A 19 14.41 36.58 -3.12
CA SER A 19 15.17 36.65 -1.86
C SER A 19 14.45 35.90 -0.74
N VAL A 20 13.14 36.07 -0.60
CA VAL A 20 12.30 35.34 0.38
C VAL A 20 12.36 33.83 0.12
N ASP A 21 12.24 33.40 -1.13
CA ASP A 21 12.29 31.98 -1.50
C ASP A 21 13.63 31.33 -1.15
N ARG A 22 14.74 32.04 -1.36
CA ARG A 22 16.07 31.57 -0.94
C ARG A 22 16.18 31.44 0.57
N ALA A 23 15.70 32.43 1.32
CA ALA A 23 15.68 32.38 2.78
C ALA A 23 14.81 31.22 3.31
N LEU A 24 13.69 30.92 2.63
CA LEU A 24 12.85 29.78 2.97
C LEU A 24 13.62 28.47 2.84
N LEU A 25 14.38 28.28 1.75
CA LEU A 25 15.21 27.09 1.56
C LEU A 25 16.29 26.95 2.64
N GLU A 26 16.92 28.05 3.06
CA GLU A 26 17.90 28.04 4.15
C GLU A 26 17.28 27.61 5.49
N VAL A 27 16.07 28.10 5.78
CA VAL A 27 15.31 27.73 6.99
C VAL A 27 14.92 26.25 6.94
N VAL A 28 14.45 25.76 5.79
CA VAL A 28 14.13 24.34 5.60
C VAL A 28 15.38 23.47 5.76
N ALA A 29 16.52 23.87 5.18
CA ALA A 29 17.78 23.15 5.35
C ALA A 29 18.25 23.10 6.81
N ARG A 30 18.11 24.20 7.56
CA ARG A 30 18.40 24.23 9.00
C ARG A 30 17.46 23.30 9.77
N ARG A 31 16.16 23.32 9.45
CA ARG A 31 15.17 22.41 10.05
C ARG A 31 15.54 20.95 9.79
N SER A 32 15.95 20.59 8.58
CA SER A 32 16.37 19.22 8.24
C SER A 32 17.58 18.77 9.07
N ARG A 33 18.57 19.65 9.33
CA ARG A 33 19.69 19.33 10.24
C ARG A 33 19.23 19.05 11.67
N CYS A 34 18.35 19.89 12.22
CA CYS A 34 17.78 19.65 13.56
C CYS A 34 17.00 18.32 13.61
N VAL A 35 16.26 17.99 12.56
CA VAL A 35 15.55 16.71 12.46
C VAL A 35 16.51 15.53 12.44
N ALA A 36 17.62 15.61 11.71
CA ALA A 36 18.64 14.56 11.68
C ALA A 36 19.32 14.36 13.05
N GLU A 37 19.59 15.44 13.79
CA GLU A 37 20.11 15.34 15.16
C GLU A 37 19.10 14.69 16.12
N ILE A 38 17.83 15.08 16.04
CA ILE A 38 16.73 14.45 16.81
C ILE A 38 16.60 12.97 16.41
N ALA A 39 16.70 12.64 15.13
CA ALA A 39 16.65 11.28 14.63
C ALA A 39 17.74 10.42 15.26
N ALA A 40 18.98 10.90 15.22
CA ALA A 40 20.15 10.22 15.76
C ALA A 40 20.09 10.07 17.28
N PHE A 41 19.52 11.03 18.00
CA PHE A 41 19.26 10.92 19.43
C PHE A 41 18.21 9.85 19.71
N LYS A 42 17.03 9.95 19.09
CA LYS A 42 15.94 8.99 19.31
C LYS A 42 16.34 7.56 18.91
N ALA A 43 17.19 7.39 17.90
CA ALA A 43 17.68 6.08 17.49
C ALA A 43 18.63 5.46 18.53
N ARG A 44 19.45 6.26 19.22
CA ARG A 44 20.35 5.80 20.30
C ARG A 44 19.59 5.42 21.57
N GLU A 45 18.56 6.17 21.90
CA GLU A 45 17.78 6.00 23.15
C GLU A 45 16.54 5.09 22.98
N ASP A 46 16.39 4.43 21.83
CA ASP A 46 15.22 3.60 21.45
C ASP A 46 13.84 4.27 21.63
N VAL A 47 13.79 5.60 21.55
CA VAL A 47 12.54 6.36 21.61
C VAL A 47 11.77 6.19 20.30
N PRO A 48 10.42 6.13 20.24
CA PRO A 48 9.69 6.06 18.98
C PRO A 48 9.98 7.22 18.00
N ALA A 49 10.13 6.89 16.71
CA ALA A 49 10.36 7.89 15.65
C ALA A 49 9.11 8.75 15.48
N LEU A 50 7.97 8.07 15.36
CA LEU A 50 6.66 8.65 15.13
C LEU A 50 5.94 8.90 16.45
N ASP A 51 5.56 10.15 16.66
CA ASP A 51 4.65 10.57 17.73
C ASP A 51 3.54 11.38 17.07
N ARG A 52 2.44 10.69 16.74
CA ARG A 52 1.32 11.30 16.01
C ARG A 52 0.64 12.39 16.84
N ALA A 53 0.56 12.23 18.15
CA ALA A 53 -0.02 13.24 19.03
C ALA A 53 0.81 14.52 18.96
N ARG A 54 2.13 14.41 19.09
CA ARG A 54 3.04 15.55 18.96
C ARG A 54 3.01 16.21 17.58
N GLU A 55 2.90 15.44 16.50
CA GLU A 55 2.78 16.01 15.15
C GLU A 55 1.46 16.78 14.98
N THR A 56 0.34 16.24 15.48
CA THR A 56 -0.96 16.92 15.50
C THR A 56 -0.89 18.21 16.31
N ASP A 57 -0.40 18.16 17.56
CA ASP A 57 -0.26 19.34 18.42
C ASP A 57 0.62 20.41 17.78
N HIS A 58 1.70 19.98 17.12
CA HIS A 58 2.58 20.90 16.42
C HIS A 58 1.91 21.51 15.18
N LEU A 59 1.14 20.74 14.42
CA LEU A 59 0.38 21.26 13.28
C LEU A 59 -0.64 22.31 13.74
N GLU A 60 -1.39 22.03 14.79
CA GLU A 60 -2.36 22.97 15.37
C GLU A 60 -1.69 24.26 15.84
N SER A 61 -0.54 24.16 16.49
CA SER A 61 0.27 25.33 16.87
C SER A 61 0.72 26.15 15.66
N MET A 62 1.14 25.50 14.57
CA MET A 62 1.55 26.18 13.34
C MET A 62 0.39 26.80 12.58
N LEU A 63 -0.79 26.18 12.61
CA LEU A 63 -2.03 26.75 12.05
C LEU A 63 -2.44 28.02 12.79
N ALA A 64 -2.44 28.01 14.13
CA ALA A 64 -2.72 29.18 14.93
C ALA A 64 -1.72 30.32 14.63
N ARG A 65 -0.42 29.99 14.55
CA ARG A 65 0.60 30.99 14.20
C ARG A 65 0.49 31.50 12.77
N GLY A 66 0.11 30.64 11.83
CA GLY A 66 -0.16 31.02 10.44
C GLY A 66 -1.30 32.03 10.35
N ALA A 67 -2.38 31.80 11.09
CA ALA A 67 -3.52 32.72 11.16
C ALA A 67 -3.13 34.09 11.73
N GLU A 68 -2.31 34.14 12.77
CA GLU A 68 -1.77 35.41 13.32
C GLU A 68 -0.95 36.21 12.29
N LEU A 69 -0.31 35.51 11.34
CA LEU A 69 0.48 36.10 10.26
C LEU A 69 -0.35 36.39 9.00
N GLY A 70 -1.66 36.15 9.03
CA GLY A 70 -2.57 36.37 7.90
C GLY A 70 -2.51 35.30 6.80
N LEU A 71 -1.97 34.11 7.10
CA LEU A 71 -1.95 32.99 6.16
C LEU A 71 -3.23 32.16 6.27
N VAL A 72 -3.71 31.66 5.13
CA VAL A 72 -4.86 30.75 5.07
C VAL A 72 -4.43 29.31 5.40
N GLU A 73 -5.33 28.56 6.04
CA GLU A 73 -5.09 27.16 6.41
C GLU A 73 -4.71 26.29 5.20
N ASP A 74 -5.36 26.51 4.05
CA ASP A 74 -5.11 25.78 2.79
C ASP A 74 -3.68 25.94 2.26
N LEU A 75 -2.91 26.91 2.77
CA LEU A 75 -1.49 27.06 2.49
C LEU A 75 -0.62 26.42 3.58
N VAL A 76 -0.95 26.69 4.85
CA VAL A 76 -0.11 26.32 6.01
C VAL A 76 -0.13 24.81 6.23
N ARG A 77 -1.32 24.18 6.16
CA ARG A 77 -1.48 22.74 6.41
C ARG A 77 -0.67 21.90 5.41
N PRO A 78 -0.82 22.06 4.07
CA PRO A 78 -0.05 21.26 3.13
C PRO A 78 1.46 21.48 3.24
N LEU A 79 1.90 22.71 3.53
CA LEU A 79 3.32 23.03 3.72
C LEU A 79 3.92 22.23 4.88
N PHE A 80 3.27 22.26 6.05
CA PHE A 80 3.78 21.55 7.23
C PHE A 80 3.63 20.04 7.12
N GLU A 81 2.56 19.55 6.50
CA GLU A 81 2.40 18.11 6.21
C GLU A 81 3.53 17.59 5.31
N ALA A 82 3.92 18.35 4.27
CA ALA A 82 5.07 18.02 3.43
C ALA A 82 6.39 18.05 4.20
N LEU A 83 6.58 19.04 5.08
CA LEU A 83 7.76 19.14 5.94
C LEU A 83 7.84 18.00 6.97
N PHE A 84 6.71 17.53 7.51
CA PHE A 84 6.67 16.38 8.40
C PHE A 84 6.94 15.08 7.65
N ALA A 85 6.38 14.90 6.45
CA ALA A 85 6.69 13.74 5.61
C ALA A 85 8.20 13.65 5.31
N ALA A 86 8.82 14.78 4.95
CA ALA A 86 10.27 14.86 4.77
C ALA A 86 11.05 14.54 6.06
N SER A 87 10.59 15.05 7.21
CA SER A 87 11.22 14.75 8.50
C SER A 87 11.18 13.27 8.86
N ARG A 88 10.03 12.63 8.63
CA ARG A 88 9.86 11.20 8.90
C ARG A 88 10.76 10.38 8.00
N ALA A 89 10.89 10.72 6.72
CA ALA A 89 11.79 10.06 5.78
C ALA A 89 13.26 10.06 6.26
N GLU A 90 13.74 11.21 6.75
CA GLU A 90 15.09 11.34 7.30
C GLU A 90 15.28 10.51 8.57
N GLN A 91 14.30 10.56 9.49
CA GLN A 91 14.34 9.78 10.74
C GLN A 91 14.36 8.27 10.50
N ARG A 92 13.63 7.80 9.48
CA ARG A 92 13.62 6.40 9.05
C ARG A 92 15.00 5.95 8.57
N HIS A 93 15.68 6.76 7.77
CA HIS A 93 16.99 6.42 7.21
C HIS A 93 18.03 6.11 8.30
N VAL A 94 18.08 6.92 9.36
CA VAL A 94 18.99 6.71 10.49
C VAL A 94 18.70 5.42 11.26
N ARG A 95 17.44 5.00 11.37
CA ARG A 95 17.07 3.76 12.07
C ARG A 95 17.25 2.51 11.23
N LEU A 96 16.99 2.61 9.93
CA LEU A 96 17.22 1.50 9.01
C LEU A 96 18.71 1.13 8.94
N ALA A 97 19.61 2.10 9.14
CA ALA A 97 21.04 1.84 9.29
C ALA A 97 21.38 0.88 10.46
N ALA A 98 20.54 0.81 11.50
CA ALA A 98 20.72 -0.14 12.61
C ALA A 98 20.33 -1.59 12.23
N LEU A 99 19.59 -1.79 11.13
CA LEU A 99 19.29 -3.11 10.57
C LEU A 99 20.34 -3.56 9.53
N ALA A 100 21.34 -2.75 9.23
CA ALA A 100 22.32 -3.03 8.17
C ALA A 100 23.50 -3.88 8.66
N PRO A 101 24.08 -4.76 7.80
CA PRO A 101 23.67 -5.01 6.42
C PRO A 101 22.80 -6.27 6.29
N LEU A 102 21.49 -6.15 6.51
CA LEU A 102 20.54 -7.21 6.18
C LEU A 102 20.54 -7.48 4.66
N ARG A 103 20.79 -8.74 4.26
CA ARG A 103 20.75 -9.19 2.86
C ARG A 103 19.36 -9.70 2.47
N VAL A 104 18.77 -9.09 1.45
CA VAL A 104 17.43 -9.42 0.95
C VAL A 104 17.50 -9.96 -0.47
N GLY A 105 17.01 -11.17 -0.68
CA GLY A 105 16.84 -11.78 -1.99
C GLY A 105 15.40 -11.63 -2.46
N ILE A 106 15.14 -11.16 -3.67
CA ILE A 106 13.78 -10.99 -4.20
C ILE A 106 13.62 -11.78 -5.51
N VAL A 107 12.76 -12.80 -5.48
CA VAL A 107 12.34 -13.56 -6.66
C VAL A 107 11.09 -12.89 -7.24
N GLY A 108 11.15 -12.43 -8.49
CA GLY A 108 10.13 -11.56 -9.10
C GLY A 108 10.43 -10.05 -8.96
N ALA A 109 11.70 -9.67 -8.82
CA ALA A 109 12.13 -8.30 -8.56
C ALA A 109 12.03 -7.34 -9.75
N THR A 110 11.76 -7.83 -10.97
CA THR A 110 11.87 -7.00 -12.20
C THR A 110 10.60 -6.22 -12.52
N ALA A 111 9.45 -6.55 -11.93
CA ALA A 111 8.19 -5.86 -12.18
C ALA A 111 7.25 -5.89 -10.97
N GLY A 112 6.16 -5.12 -11.05
CA GLY A 112 5.08 -5.16 -10.06
C GLY A 112 5.54 -4.84 -8.63
N ILE A 113 5.00 -5.57 -7.65
CA ILE A 113 5.32 -5.35 -6.24
C ILE A 113 6.76 -5.71 -5.91
N GLY A 114 7.34 -6.73 -6.55
CA GLY A 114 8.73 -7.13 -6.33
C GLY A 114 9.71 -6.01 -6.71
N ALA A 115 9.50 -5.35 -7.84
CA ALA A 115 10.28 -4.17 -8.22
C ALA A 115 10.11 -2.99 -7.24
N THR A 116 8.91 -2.82 -6.70
CA THR A 116 8.65 -1.78 -5.71
C THR A 116 9.38 -2.06 -4.40
N LEU A 117 9.31 -3.28 -3.88
CA LEU A 117 10.04 -3.69 -2.68
C LEU A 117 11.55 -3.60 -2.90
N ALA A 118 12.06 -4.02 -4.06
CA ALA A 118 13.48 -3.88 -4.40
C ALA A 118 13.95 -2.43 -4.32
N ARG A 119 13.20 -1.48 -4.91
CA ARG A 119 13.52 -0.04 -4.83
C ARG A 119 13.44 0.50 -3.41
N VAL A 120 12.40 0.15 -2.66
CA VAL A 120 12.18 0.62 -1.29
C VAL A 120 13.29 0.11 -0.36
N PHE A 121 13.60 -1.18 -0.40
CA PHE A 121 14.65 -1.81 0.38
C PHE A 121 16.05 -1.28 0.02
N THR A 122 16.32 -1.05 -1.27
CA THR A 122 17.61 -0.47 -1.71
C THR A 122 17.77 0.96 -1.19
N ARG A 123 16.72 1.79 -1.27
CA ARG A 123 16.75 3.17 -0.73
C ARG A 123 16.86 3.21 0.79
N ALA A 124 16.38 2.17 1.45
CA ALA A 124 16.53 1.96 2.89
C ALA A 124 17.96 1.53 3.29
N GLY A 125 18.88 1.32 2.33
CA GLY A 125 20.25 0.92 2.61
C GLY A 125 20.44 -0.59 2.81
N LEU A 126 19.43 -1.40 2.49
CA LEU A 126 19.55 -2.87 2.53
C LEU A 126 20.32 -3.38 1.32
N VAL A 127 20.98 -4.54 1.48
CA VAL A 127 21.68 -5.20 0.39
C VAL A 127 20.67 -6.06 -0.36
N VAL A 128 20.19 -5.58 -1.51
CA VAL A 128 19.14 -6.25 -2.30
C VAL A 128 19.73 -6.95 -3.51
N GLU A 129 19.46 -8.25 -3.64
CA GLU A 129 19.72 -9.03 -4.85
C GLU A 129 18.38 -9.51 -5.44
N GLY A 130 18.13 -9.23 -6.71
CA GLY A 130 16.84 -9.49 -7.36
C GLY A 130 16.98 -10.37 -8.61
N THR A 131 15.98 -11.23 -8.83
CA THR A 131 15.83 -12.00 -10.07
C THR A 131 14.40 -11.91 -10.59
N GLY A 132 14.22 -12.10 -11.90
CA GLY A 132 12.94 -12.20 -12.58
C GLY A 132 13.08 -13.09 -13.82
N LEU A 133 12.00 -13.22 -14.61
CA LEU A 133 11.98 -14.13 -15.76
C LEU A 133 13.11 -13.88 -16.77
N ASP A 134 13.48 -12.60 -16.97
CA ASP A 134 14.42 -12.19 -18.03
C ASP A 134 15.76 -11.65 -17.49
N ALA A 135 15.97 -11.64 -16.17
CA ALA A 135 17.15 -10.99 -15.58
C ALA A 135 17.48 -11.48 -14.17
N GLY A 136 18.77 -11.51 -13.84
CA GLY A 136 19.28 -11.82 -12.50
C GLY A 136 19.91 -13.21 -12.40
N ALA A 137 20.48 -13.51 -11.24
CA ALA A 137 21.03 -14.82 -10.92
C ALA A 137 19.90 -15.86 -10.71
N PRO A 138 20.20 -17.17 -10.75
CA PRO A 138 19.23 -18.21 -10.41
C PRO A 138 18.64 -18.00 -9.01
N ALA A 139 17.33 -18.21 -8.86
CA ALA A 139 16.62 -17.93 -7.61
C ALA A 139 17.19 -18.69 -6.41
N GLY A 140 17.64 -19.94 -6.60
CA GLY A 140 18.28 -20.73 -5.54
C GLY A 140 19.62 -20.15 -5.07
N GLU A 141 20.40 -19.56 -5.98
CA GLU A 141 21.66 -18.91 -5.60
C GLU A 141 21.44 -17.64 -4.79
N ILE A 142 20.44 -16.84 -5.17
CA ILE A 142 20.03 -15.65 -4.42
C ILE A 142 19.56 -16.06 -3.02
N ALA A 143 18.74 -17.10 -2.92
CA ALA A 143 18.24 -17.61 -1.65
C ALA A 143 19.37 -18.07 -0.72
N ALA A 144 20.40 -18.75 -1.27
CA ALA A 144 21.53 -19.22 -0.50
C ALA A 144 22.43 -18.11 0.09
N ARG A 145 22.34 -16.87 -0.43
CA ARG A 145 23.12 -15.71 0.04
C ARG A 145 22.32 -14.71 0.88
N SER A 146 21.01 -14.92 0.99
CA SER A 146 20.07 -13.97 1.58
C SER A 146 19.63 -14.38 2.98
N GLU A 147 19.39 -13.40 3.84
CA GLU A 147 18.82 -13.62 5.17
C GLU A 147 17.29 -13.50 5.14
N LEU A 148 16.75 -12.66 4.25
CA LEU A 148 15.33 -12.58 3.93
C LEU A 148 15.14 -12.86 2.44
N VAL A 149 14.41 -13.91 2.10
CA VAL A 149 14.06 -14.27 0.72
C VAL A 149 12.59 -13.95 0.48
N VAL A 150 12.30 -13.12 -0.52
CA VAL A 150 10.95 -12.65 -0.86
C VAL A 150 10.48 -13.26 -2.18
N LEU A 151 9.38 -14.00 -2.14
CA LEU A 151 8.66 -14.49 -3.31
C LEU A 151 7.63 -13.45 -3.74
N ALA A 152 7.97 -12.67 -4.77
CA ALA A 152 7.15 -11.64 -5.39
C ALA A 152 6.75 -12.02 -6.83
N VAL A 153 6.30 -13.26 -6.99
CA VAL A 153 5.87 -13.85 -8.26
C VAL A 153 4.33 -13.91 -8.33
N PRO A 154 3.73 -14.15 -9.52
CA PRO A 154 2.29 -14.38 -9.64
C PRO A 154 1.79 -15.52 -8.75
N ILE A 155 0.51 -15.46 -8.35
CA ILE A 155 -0.05 -16.33 -7.32
C ILE A 155 -0.05 -17.78 -7.81
N ASP A 156 -0.49 -18.00 -9.05
CA ASP A 156 -0.56 -19.29 -9.73
C ASP A 156 0.77 -20.08 -9.73
N VAL A 157 1.91 -19.39 -9.74
CA VAL A 157 3.24 -20.01 -9.73
C VAL A 157 3.95 -19.98 -8.38
N THR A 158 3.41 -19.27 -7.39
CA THR A 158 4.09 -19.06 -6.09
C THR A 158 4.43 -20.37 -5.40
N CYS A 159 3.51 -21.32 -5.33
CA CYS A 159 3.74 -22.61 -4.68
C CYS A 159 4.86 -23.43 -5.37
N ALA A 160 4.89 -23.41 -6.70
CA ALA A 160 5.93 -24.10 -7.47
C ALA A 160 7.30 -23.44 -7.28
N VAL A 161 7.34 -22.10 -7.25
CA VAL A 161 8.57 -21.34 -6.97
C VAL A 161 9.04 -21.57 -5.53
N ALA A 162 8.13 -21.62 -4.55
CA ALA A 162 8.47 -21.94 -3.17
C ALA A 162 9.15 -23.31 -3.06
N ALA A 163 8.64 -24.33 -3.77
CA ALA A 163 9.25 -25.66 -3.81
C ALA A 163 10.65 -25.68 -4.43
N GLN A 164 10.92 -24.80 -5.40
CA GLN A 164 12.24 -24.68 -6.03
C GLN A 164 13.23 -23.87 -5.19
N VAL A 165 12.76 -22.82 -4.52
CA VAL A 165 13.60 -21.86 -3.78
C VAL A 165 13.84 -22.30 -2.34
N GLY A 166 12.82 -22.86 -1.68
CA GLY A 166 12.85 -23.26 -0.27
C GLY A 166 14.06 -24.11 0.14
N PRO A 167 14.48 -25.13 -0.64
CA PRO A 167 15.64 -25.96 -0.31
C PRO A 167 16.97 -25.22 -0.26
N HIS A 168 17.05 -24.01 -0.84
CA HIS A 168 18.27 -23.19 -0.87
C HIS A 168 18.30 -22.12 0.22
N VAL A 169 17.20 -21.92 0.96
CA VAL A 169 17.13 -20.94 2.05
C VAL A 169 17.95 -21.46 3.23
N VAL A 170 18.91 -20.68 3.70
CA VAL A 170 19.87 -21.11 4.74
C VAL A 170 19.22 -21.15 6.13
N PRO A 171 19.64 -22.06 7.03
CA PRO A 171 19.18 -22.07 8.42
C PRO A 171 19.32 -20.71 9.11
N GLY A 172 18.30 -20.30 9.85
CA GLY A 172 18.23 -18.99 10.51
C GLY A 172 17.80 -17.82 9.61
N ALA A 173 17.62 -18.04 8.30
CA ALA A 173 17.01 -17.08 7.39
C ALA A 173 15.48 -17.19 7.37
N CYS A 174 14.83 -16.32 6.59
CA CYS A 174 13.39 -16.32 6.39
C CYS A 174 13.00 -16.44 4.92
N LEU A 175 12.01 -17.28 4.64
CA LEU A 175 11.28 -17.27 3.39
C LEU A 175 9.93 -16.55 3.57
N MET A 176 9.72 -15.50 2.78
CA MET A 176 8.52 -14.67 2.81
C MET A 176 7.86 -14.61 1.43
N ASP A 177 6.53 -14.71 1.35
CA ASP A 177 5.77 -14.39 0.14
C ASP A 177 5.09 -13.01 0.27
N VAL A 178 4.75 -12.39 -0.86
CA VAL A 178 3.99 -11.12 -0.89
C VAL A 178 2.70 -11.22 -1.72
N THR A 179 2.14 -12.43 -1.82
CA THR A 179 0.93 -12.66 -2.62
C THR A 179 -0.32 -12.09 -1.94
N SER A 180 -1.46 -12.14 -2.62
CA SER A 180 -2.75 -11.69 -2.07
C SER A 180 -3.59 -12.80 -1.43
N VAL A 181 -3.07 -14.03 -1.34
CA VAL A 181 -3.66 -15.19 -0.65
C VAL A 181 -2.62 -15.81 0.25
N LYS A 182 -2.96 -16.35 1.42
CA LYS A 182 -1.94 -16.75 2.42
C LYS A 182 -1.92 -18.23 2.70
N ARG A 183 -3.06 -18.92 2.67
CA ARG A 183 -3.15 -20.34 3.05
C ARG A 183 -2.23 -21.23 2.20
N ALA A 184 -2.39 -21.19 0.87
CA ALA A 184 -1.61 -22.03 -0.04
C ALA A 184 -0.12 -21.67 -0.08
N PRO A 185 0.27 -20.38 -0.26
CA PRO A 185 1.68 -19.98 -0.28
C PRO A 185 2.43 -20.30 1.02
N ILE A 186 1.83 -20.02 2.19
CA ILE A 186 2.48 -20.34 3.47
C ILE A 186 2.65 -21.85 3.62
N ALA A 187 1.63 -22.66 3.30
CA ALA A 187 1.74 -24.12 3.35
C ALA A 187 2.85 -24.64 2.43
N ALA A 188 2.96 -24.10 1.21
CA ALA A 188 4.02 -24.48 0.27
C ALA A 188 5.41 -24.09 0.78
N MET A 189 5.58 -22.87 1.32
CA MET A 189 6.85 -22.43 1.91
C MET A 189 7.26 -23.27 3.12
N LEU A 190 6.30 -23.63 3.99
CA LEU A 190 6.54 -24.49 5.15
C LEU A 190 7.02 -25.88 4.75
N ALA A 191 6.44 -26.45 3.70
CA ALA A 191 6.81 -27.77 3.17
C ALA A 191 8.16 -27.76 2.45
N ALA A 192 8.55 -26.64 1.84
CA ALA A 192 9.76 -26.54 1.02
C ALA A 192 11.03 -26.18 1.82
N THR A 193 10.91 -25.75 3.07
CA THR A 193 12.03 -25.22 3.88
C THR A 193 12.31 -26.08 5.11
N SER A 194 13.57 -26.09 5.58
CA SER A 194 13.96 -26.82 6.78
C SER A 194 13.37 -26.18 8.06
N PRO A 195 13.23 -26.93 9.17
CA PRO A 195 12.64 -26.41 10.41
C PRO A 195 13.33 -25.17 11.00
N GLU A 196 14.61 -24.96 10.69
CA GLU A 196 15.43 -23.81 11.12
C GLU A 196 15.20 -22.54 10.28
N VAL A 197 14.38 -22.62 9.23
CA VAL A 197 13.98 -21.47 8.40
C VAL A 197 12.62 -20.96 8.88
N ASP A 198 12.57 -19.66 9.17
CA ASP A 198 11.32 -18.98 9.50
C ASP A 198 10.49 -18.75 8.22
N VAL A 199 9.18 -18.85 8.34
CA VAL A 199 8.23 -18.62 7.24
C VAL A 199 7.25 -17.54 7.64
N VAL A 200 7.15 -16.50 6.80
CA VAL A 200 6.25 -15.37 7.00
C VAL A 200 5.47 -15.13 5.72
N GLY A 201 4.15 -15.10 5.77
CA GLY A 201 3.36 -14.56 4.67
C GLY A 201 3.20 -13.06 4.81
N ALA A 202 3.29 -12.31 3.71
CA ALA A 202 2.98 -10.89 3.70
C ALA A 202 1.96 -10.57 2.60
N HIS A 203 1.17 -9.51 2.82
CA HIS A 203 0.30 -8.95 1.80
C HIS A 203 0.38 -7.41 1.87
N PRO A 204 1.21 -6.80 1.01
CA PRO A 204 1.18 -5.36 0.81
C PRO A 204 -0.17 -4.94 0.19
N LEU A 205 -1.00 -4.21 0.94
CA LEU A 205 -2.34 -3.78 0.50
C LEU A 205 -2.28 -2.54 -0.41
N PHE A 206 -1.30 -2.50 -1.30
CA PHE A 206 -1.04 -1.42 -2.22
C PHE A 206 -0.42 -1.92 -3.53
N GLY A 207 -0.71 -1.22 -4.62
CA GLY A 207 -0.17 -1.54 -5.94
C GLY A 207 1.27 -1.05 -6.16
N PRO A 208 1.85 -1.35 -7.33
CA PRO A 208 3.24 -1.03 -7.68
C PRO A 208 3.58 0.48 -7.70
N SER A 209 2.58 1.36 -7.63
CA SER A 209 2.72 2.82 -7.67
C SER A 209 3.18 3.45 -6.35
N ALA A 210 3.67 2.66 -5.39
CA ALA A 210 4.16 3.21 -4.13
C ALA A 210 5.35 4.16 -4.37
N ALA A 211 5.39 5.23 -3.57
CA ALA A 211 6.40 6.28 -3.61
C ALA A 211 7.75 5.75 -3.09
N ALA A 212 8.66 6.64 -2.70
CA ALA A 212 9.97 6.23 -2.19
C ALA A 212 9.92 5.42 -0.89
N ASP A 213 8.83 5.54 -0.14
CA ASP A 213 8.55 4.83 1.12
C ASP A 213 7.13 4.23 1.14
N LEU A 214 6.81 3.55 2.24
CA LEU A 214 5.52 2.89 2.47
C LEU A 214 4.61 3.70 3.41
N GLU A 215 4.82 5.01 3.49
CA GLU A 215 4.08 5.85 4.43
C GLU A 215 2.57 5.80 4.20
N GLY A 216 1.81 5.55 5.28
CA GLY A 216 0.35 5.44 5.22
C GLY A 216 -0.16 4.21 4.46
N ARG A 217 0.74 3.29 4.10
CA ARG A 217 0.40 2.01 3.46
C ARG A 217 0.25 0.93 4.52
N ARG A 218 -0.55 -0.08 4.22
CA ARG A 218 -0.77 -1.21 5.12
C ARG A 218 -0.15 -2.48 4.56
N VAL A 219 0.46 -3.27 5.42
CA VAL A 219 0.97 -4.61 5.12
C VAL A 219 0.36 -5.57 6.13
N VAL A 220 -0.31 -6.62 5.65
CA VAL A 220 -0.71 -7.72 6.53
C VAL A 220 0.44 -8.70 6.62
N LEU A 221 0.77 -9.16 7.82
CA LEU A 221 1.73 -10.24 8.04
C LEU A 221 1.02 -11.45 8.66
N CYS A 222 1.32 -12.64 8.15
CA CYS A 222 0.79 -13.91 8.59
C CYS A 222 1.94 -14.82 9.00
N ARG A 223 1.91 -15.30 10.25
CA ARG A 223 2.96 -16.18 10.76
C ARG A 223 2.82 -17.59 10.18
N GLY A 224 3.89 -18.13 9.62
CA GLY A 224 4.00 -19.53 9.20
C GLY A 224 4.76 -20.39 10.22
N ARG A 225 6.06 -20.12 10.40
CA ARG A 225 6.93 -20.83 11.36
C ARG A 225 8.04 -19.90 11.88
N GLY A 226 8.47 -20.15 13.11
CA GLY A 226 9.56 -19.44 13.75
C GLY A 226 9.13 -18.14 14.43
N ASP A 227 10.00 -17.63 15.31
CA ASP A 227 9.73 -16.48 16.18
C ASP A 227 10.74 -15.33 16.02
N VAL A 228 11.75 -15.53 15.18
CA VAL A 228 12.82 -14.55 15.00
C VAL A 228 12.43 -13.51 13.96
N TRP A 229 11.85 -13.95 12.84
CA TRP A 229 11.68 -13.10 11.67
C TRP A 229 10.38 -12.35 11.61
N MET A 230 9.29 -12.86 12.17
CA MET A 230 8.01 -12.13 12.23
C MET A 230 8.17 -10.71 12.84
N PRO A 231 8.74 -10.54 14.05
CA PRO A 231 8.94 -9.20 14.62
C PRO A 231 9.98 -8.37 13.84
N ARG A 232 10.99 -9.01 13.22
CA ARG A 232 11.98 -8.30 12.40
C ARG A 232 11.38 -7.75 11.11
N VAL A 233 10.53 -8.53 10.44
CA VAL A 233 9.81 -8.13 9.22
C VAL A 233 8.78 -7.05 9.55
N ALA A 234 8.03 -7.20 10.64
CA ALA A 234 7.12 -6.16 11.14
C ALA A 234 7.88 -4.85 11.35
N ARG A 235 8.98 -4.90 12.11
CA ARG A 235 9.82 -3.74 12.37
C ARG A 235 10.38 -3.12 11.09
N LEU A 236 10.80 -3.93 10.11
CA LEU A 236 11.27 -3.46 8.82
C LEU A 236 10.18 -2.66 8.10
N PHE A 237 8.97 -3.20 7.96
CA PHE A 237 7.86 -2.51 7.29
C PHE A 237 7.43 -1.24 8.04
N GLU A 238 7.36 -1.27 9.37
CA GLU A 238 7.09 -0.08 10.19
C GLU A 238 8.15 1.01 10.02
N LEU A 239 9.43 0.64 10.01
CA LEU A 239 10.53 1.58 9.75
C LEU A 239 10.50 2.13 8.33
N LEU A 240 9.84 1.46 7.39
CA LEU A 240 9.56 1.97 6.05
C LEU A 240 8.29 2.82 5.97
N GLY A 241 7.59 3.02 7.10
CA GLY A 241 6.39 3.85 7.24
C GLY A 241 5.06 3.11 7.09
N ALA A 242 5.09 1.78 6.91
CA ALA A 242 3.87 1.01 6.79
C ALA A 242 3.20 0.79 8.15
N GLU A 243 1.87 0.69 8.14
CA GLU A 243 1.08 0.11 9.22
C GLU A 243 1.07 -1.41 9.05
N VAL A 244 1.57 -2.13 10.04
CA VAL A 244 1.57 -3.60 10.05
C VAL A 244 0.33 -4.09 10.79
N VAL A 245 -0.38 -5.02 10.16
CA VAL A 245 -1.50 -5.75 10.78
C VAL A 245 -1.13 -7.22 10.80
N GLU A 246 -1.22 -7.87 11.96
CA GLU A 246 -1.03 -9.31 12.08
C GLU A 246 -2.38 -10.02 11.95
N ALA A 247 -2.40 -11.13 11.21
CA ALA A 247 -3.55 -12.01 11.08
C ALA A 247 -3.05 -13.44 10.86
N ASP A 248 -3.85 -14.46 11.19
CA ASP A 248 -3.55 -15.79 10.70
C ASP A 248 -3.93 -15.92 9.20
N ALA A 249 -3.47 -16.99 8.54
CA ALA A 249 -3.68 -17.17 7.11
C ALA A 249 -5.15 -17.41 6.74
N GLU A 250 -5.93 -18.01 7.65
CA GLU A 250 -7.35 -18.33 7.45
C GLU A 250 -8.19 -17.06 7.59
N GLU A 251 -7.99 -16.31 8.67
CA GLU A 251 -8.57 -14.98 8.88
C GLU A 251 -8.27 -14.06 7.69
N HIS A 252 -7.00 -13.98 7.25
CA HIS A 252 -6.63 -13.16 6.10
C HIS A 252 -7.40 -13.55 4.84
N ASP A 253 -7.42 -14.82 4.46
CA ASP A 253 -8.04 -15.26 3.21
C ASP A 253 -9.57 -15.11 3.26
N HIS A 254 -10.18 -15.36 4.42
CA HIS A 254 -11.60 -15.08 4.67
C HIS A 254 -11.92 -13.60 4.43
N HIS A 255 -11.17 -12.69 5.06
CA HIS A 255 -11.38 -11.25 4.89
C HIS A 255 -11.07 -10.78 3.47
N MET A 256 -10.08 -11.35 2.78
CA MET A 256 -9.78 -11.01 1.39
C MET A 256 -10.84 -11.53 0.41
N ALA A 257 -11.55 -12.61 0.73
CA ALA A 257 -12.66 -13.09 -0.10
C ALA A 257 -13.76 -12.03 -0.22
N PHE A 258 -14.14 -11.39 0.90
CA PHE A 258 -15.16 -10.34 0.91
C PHE A 258 -14.61 -8.95 0.60
N GLY A 259 -13.45 -8.59 1.15
CA GLY A 259 -12.86 -7.27 1.01
C GLY A 259 -12.29 -7.00 -0.39
N GLN A 260 -11.63 -8.00 -0.98
CA GLN A 260 -10.89 -7.84 -2.23
C GLN A 260 -11.52 -8.62 -3.39
N ALA A 261 -11.66 -9.94 -3.27
CA ALA A 261 -12.10 -10.79 -4.38
C ALA A 261 -13.54 -10.46 -4.80
N LEU A 262 -14.47 -10.34 -3.85
CA LEU A 262 -15.86 -9.97 -4.10
C LEU A 262 -15.99 -8.57 -4.73
N THR A 263 -15.24 -7.59 -4.22
CA THR A 263 -15.25 -6.21 -4.73
C THR A 263 -14.76 -6.15 -6.17
N GLN A 264 -13.73 -6.94 -6.51
CA GLN A 264 -13.24 -7.05 -7.88
C GLN A 264 -14.21 -7.81 -8.78
N ALA A 265 -14.81 -8.91 -8.31
CA ALA A 265 -15.84 -9.64 -9.05
C ALA A 265 -17.02 -8.74 -9.41
N LYS A 266 -17.51 -7.92 -8.46
CA LYS A 266 -18.54 -6.89 -8.70
C LYS A 266 -18.13 -5.96 -9.84
N ALA A 267 -16.91 -5.44 -9.80
CA ALA A 267 -16.43 -4.51 -10.81
C ALA A 267 -16.27 -5.17 -12.18
N ILE A 268 -15.75 -6.39 -12.25
CA ILE A 268 -15.65 -7.17 -13.50
C ILE A 268 -17.04 -7.44 -14.07
N ALA A 269 -18.00 -7.85 -13.25
CA ALA A 269 -19.39 -8.10 -13.67
C ALA A 269 -20.05 -6.83 -14.21
N LEU A 270 -19.84 -5.68 -13.55
CA LEU A 270 -20.32 -4.38 -14.01
C LEU A 270 -19.70 -4.00 -15.36
N GLY A 271 -18.38 -4.09 -15.49
CA GLY A 271 -17.66 -3.81 -16.74
C GLY A 271 -18.12 -4.71 -17.88
N ALA A 272 -18.28 -6.00 -17.63
CA ALA A 272 -18.78 -6.96 -18.62
C ALA A 272 -20.23 -6.68 -19.04
N THR A 273 -21.06 -6.19 -18.12
CA THR A 273 -22.45 -5.77 -18.43
C THR A 273 -22.47 -4.52 -19.29
N LEU A 274 -21.63 -3.53 -19.01
CA LEU A 274 -21.47 -2.32 -19.84
C LEU A 274 -20.95 -2.65 -21.23
N ALA A 275 -19.97 -3.56 -21.34
CA ALA A 275 -19.43 -3.98 -22.62
C ALA A 275 -20.49 -4.64 -23.52
N ARG A 276 -21.43 -5.39 -22.93
CA ARG A 276 -22.52 -6.06 -23.65
C ARG A 276 -23.73 -5.17 -23.94
N SER A 277 -23.92 -4.07 -23.22
CA SER A 277 -25.11 -3.21 -23.38
C SER A 277 -25.04 -2.30 -24.61
N GLY A 278 -23.85 -2.13 -25.20
CA GLY A 278 -23.64 -1.19 -26.31
C GLY A 278 -23.64 0.29 -25.87
N VAL A 279 -23.71 0.57 -24.57
CA VAL A 279 -23.69 1.94 -24.04
C VAL A 279 -22.30 2.56 -24.24
N SER A 280 -22.28 3.78 -24.79
CA SER A 280 -21.05 4.57 -24.87
C SER A 280 -20.56 4.94 -23.48
N LEU A 281 -19.37 4.47 -23.10
CA LEU A 281 -18.76 4.78 -21.80
C LEU A 281 -18.54 6.29 -21.61
N ALA A 282 -18.15 7.00 -22.68
CA ALA A 282 -17.99 8.45 -22.67
C ALA A 282 -19.32 9.16 -22.37
N ARG A 283 -20.43 8.69 -22.97
CA ARG A 283 -21.76 9.24 -22.70
C ARG A 283 -22.26 8.88 -21.31
N ALA A 284 -22.05 7.63 -20.87
CA ALA A 284 -22.39 7.19 -19.52
C ALA A 284 -21.70 8.07 -18.47
N ARG A 285 -20.41 8.38 -18.66
CA ARG A 285 -19.65 9.27 -17.77
C ARG A 285 -20.22 10.69 -17.73
N ALA A 286 -20.56 11.25 -18.89
CA ALA A 286 -21.14 12.59 -18.98
C ALA A 286 -22.52 12.71 -18.32
N LEU A 287 -23.26 11.60 -18.20
CA LEU A 287 -24.59 11.53 -17.58
C LEU A 287 -24.57 10.94 -16.16
N SER A 288 -23.39 10.60 -15.63
CA SER A 288 -23.26 9.99 -14.31
C SER A 288 -23.26 11.03 -13.22
N THR A 289 -23.90 10.71 -12.09
CA THR A 289 -23.72 11.45 -10.82
C THR A 289 -22.28 11.32 -10.34
N GLU A 290 -21.88 12.12 -9.35
CA GLU A 290 -20.54 12.04 -8.78
C GLU A 290 -20.19 10.65 -8.27
N THR A 291 -21.10 10.01 -7.53
CA THR A 291 -20.94 8.64 -7.02
C THR A 291 -20.77 7.63 -8.16
N SER A 292 -21.62 7.67 -9.18
CA SER A 292 -21.51 6.73 -10.32
C SER A 292 -20.24 6.95 -11.14
N ARG A 293 -19.72 8.18 -11.23
CA ARG A 293 -18.40 8.43 -11.85
C ARG A 293 -17.26 7.78 -11.09
N ALA A 294 -17.35 7.65 -9.77
CA ALA A 294 -16.34 6.97 -8.97
C ALA A 294 -16.28 5.46 -9.29
N ASP A 295 -17.44 4.81 -9.50
CA ASP A 295 -17.51 3.41 -9.93
C ASP A 295 -16.91 3.21 -11.33
N LEU A 296 -17.26 4.08 -12.30
CA LEU A 296 -16.67 4.02 -13.65
C LEU A 296 -15.15 4.24 -13.63
N SER A 297 -14.67 5.18 -12.79
CA SER A 297 -13.23 5.41 -12.61
C SER A 297 -12.53 4.19 -11.99
N THR A 298 -13.24 3.42 -11.17
CA THR A 298 -12.72 2.16 -10.61
C THR A 298 -12.56 1.10 -11.69
N LEU A 299 -13.51 0.99 -12.62
CA LEU A 299 -13.39 0.10 -13.79
C LEU A 299 -12.19 0.45 -14.66
N GLU A 300 -11.97 1.75 -14.92
CA GLU A 300 -10.82 2.24 -15.69
C GLU A 300 -9.49 1.84 -15.02
N ARG A 301 -9.39 1.99 -13.69
CA ARG A 301 -8.20 1.56 -12.94
C ARG A 301 -8.00 0.05 -12.95
N LEU A 302 -9.08 -0.73 -12.89
CA LEU A 302 -9.00 -2.20 -12.96
C LEU A 302 -8.56 -2.66 -14.35
N ALA A 303 -9.06 -2.03 -15.41
CA ALA A 303 -8.68 -2.34 -16.79
C ALA A 303 -7.19 -2.10 -17.08
N ALA A 304 -6.53 -1.24 -16.30
CA ALA A 304 -5.10 -0.99 -16.40
C ALA A 304 -4.21 -2.02 -15.65
N GLN A 305 -4.81 -2.97 -14.92
CA GLN A 305 -4.09 -4.00 -14.18
C GLN A 305 -3.94 -5.30 -15.00
N ARG A 306 -3.13 -6.23 -14.48
CA ARG A 306 -2.90 -7.53 -15.14
C ARG A 306 -4.13 -8.42 -14.98
N PRO A 307 -4.71 -8.96 -16.08
CA PRO A 307 -5.89 -9.82 -16.01
C PRO A 307 -5.69 -11.06 -15.13
N GLY A 308 -4.50 -11.68 -15.19
CA GLY A 308 -4.18 -12.89 -14.42
C GLY A 308 -4.36 -12.72 -12.91
N LEU A 309 -4.01 -11.55 -12.35
CA LEU A 309 -4.19 -11.27 -10.92
C LEU A 309 -5.64 -11.42 -10.48
N PHE A 310 -6.60 -10.98 -11.31
CA PHE A 310 -8.02 -11.10 -10.97
C PHE A 310 -8.51 -12.54 -11.04
N ALA A 311 -8.02 -13.31 -12.01
CA ALA A 311 -8.33 -14.75 -12.09
C ALA A 311 -7.81 -15.46 -10.84
N ASP A 312 -6.55 -15.22 -10.48
CA ASP A 312 -5.93 -15.83 -9.31
C ASP A 312 -6.65 -15.46 -8.01
N LEU A 313 -7.06 -14.21 -7.83
CA LEU A 313 -7.79 -13.78 -6.63
C LEU A 313 -9.14 -14.50 -6.45
N LEU A 314 -9.78 -14.91 -7.56
CA LEU A 314 -11.04 -15.63 -7.55
C LEU A 314 -10.85 -17.15 -7.48
N CYS A 315 -9.77 -17.67 -8.05
CA CYS A 315 -9.50 -19.11 -8.17
C CYS A 315 -8.68 -19.66 -6.99
N GLU A 316 -7.70 -18.90 -6.49
CA GLU A 316 -6.74 -19.36 -5.48
C GLU A 316 -7.18 -19.03 -4.05
N ASN A 317 -8.16 -18.12 -3.89
CA ASN A 317 -8.84 -17.95 -2.61
C ASN A 317 -10.01 -18.95 -2.50
N PRO A 318 -9.96 -19.93 -1.58
CA PRO A 318 -10.97 -20.99 -1.49
C PRO A 318 -12.38 -20.49 -1.13
N GLU A 319 -12.50 -19.28 -0.58
CA GLU A 319 -13.77 -18.68 -0.16
C GLU A 319 -14.31 -17.66 -1.17
N ALA A 320 -13.51 -17.26 -2.16
CA ALA A 320 -13.96 -16.33 -3.19
C ALA A 320 -15.16 -16.85 -4.02
N PRO A 321 -15.24 -18.15 -4.41
CA PRO A 321 -16.38 -18.66 -5.16
C PRO A 321 -17.71 -18.57 -4.40
N SER A 322 -17.72 -18.87 -3.09
CA SER A 322 -18.93 -18.78 -2.27
C SER A 322 -19.37 -17.33 -2.08
N ALA A 323 -18.42 -16.41 -1.85
CA ALA A 323 -18.69 -14.97 -1.78
C ALA A 323 -19.29 -14.46 -3.10
N CYS A 324 -18.72 -14.85 -4.25
CA CYS A 324 -19.24 -14.46 -5.57
C CYS A 324 -20.66 -15.00 -5.83
N ALA A 325 -20.92 -16.25 -5.43
CA ALA A 325 -22.26 -16.84 -5.54
C ALA A 325 -23.29 -16.08 -4.69
N ALA A 326 -22.93 -15.67 -3.47
CA ALA A 326 -23.80 -14.85 -2.62
C ALA A 326 -24.13 -13.50 -3.27
N LEU A 327 -23.14 -12.79 -3.83
CA LEU A 327 -23.38 -11.54 -4.56
C LEU A 327 -24.28 -11.76 -5.79
N ALA A 328 -24.08 -12.84 -6.52
CA ALA A 328 -24.93 -13.16 -7.68
C ALA A 328 -26.39 -13.39 -7.27
N GLN A 329 -26.64 -14.02 -6.12
CA GLN A 329 -27.98 -14.21 -5.57
C GLN A 329 -28.64 -12.88 -5.19
N GLU A 330 -27.90 -11.98 -4.53
CA GLU A 330 -28.39 -10.64 -4.18
C GLU A 330 -28.74 -9.81 -5.42
N LEU A 331 -27.89 -9.83 -6.45
CA LEU A 331 -28.17 -9.13 -7.72
C LEU A 331 -29.39 -9.71 -8.44
N ALA A 332 -29.57 -11.03 -8.40
CA ALA A 332 -30.74 -11.67 -8.98
C ALA A 332 -32.02 -11.34 -8.21
N ALA A 333 -31.96 -11.22 -6.88
CA ALA A 333 -33.08 -10.77 -6.06
C ALA A 333 -33.49 -9.33 -6.41
N LEU A 334 -32.53 -8.41 -6.44
CA LEU A 334 -32.75 -7.02 -6.84
C LEU A 334 -33.40 -6.91 -8.22
N ALA A 335 -32.94 -7.70 -9.19
CA ALA A 335 -33.49 -7.71 -10.54
C ALA A 335 -34.95 -8.20 -10.57
N ARG A 336 -35.30 -9.23 -9.78
CA ARG A 336 -36.68 -9.73 -9.68
C ARG A 336 -37.61 -8.70 -9.05
N GLU A 337 -37.19 -8.08 -7.95
CA GLU A 337 -37.99 -7.07 -7.25
C GLU A 337 -38.21 -5.83 -8.12
N ALA A 338 -37.17 -5.38 -8.84
CA ALA A 338 -37.29 -4.29 -9.79
C ALA A 338 -38.24 -4.62 -10.95
N ALA A 339 -38.17 -5.84 -11.50
CA ALA A 339 -39.08 -6.28 -12.57
C ALA A 339 -40.54 -6.40 -12.11
N ALA A 340 -40.76 -6.74 -10.83
CA ALA A 340 -42.08 -6.77 -10.20
C ALA A 340 -42.59 -5.37 -9.79
N HIS A 341 -41.77 -4.33 -9.92
CA HIS A 341 -42.04 -2.99 -9.39
C HIS A 341 -42.35 -2.98 -7.87
N ASP A 342 -41.80 -3.93 -7.11
CA ASP A 342 -41.99 -4.02 -5.65
C ASP A 342 -41.09 -3.03 -4.93
N ARG A 343 -41.56 -1.78 -4.86
CA ARG A 343 -40.84 -0.67 -4.22
C ARG A 343 -40.56 -0.94 -2.74
N ASP A 344 -41.48 -1.59 -2.03
CA ASP A 344 -41.34 -1.81 -0.59
C ASP A 344 -40.29 -2.89 -0.29
N ALA A 345 -40.19 -3.93 -1.13
CA ALA A 345 -39.10 -4.91 -1.05
C ALA A 345 -37.73 -4.25 -1.25
N LEU A 346 -37.59 -3.45 -2.30
CA LEU A 346 -36.34 -2.72 -2.59
C LEU A 346 -35.92 -1.81 -1.43
N ILE A 347 -36.87 -1.10 -0.81
CA ILE A 347 -36.59 -0.27 0.37
C ILE A 347 -36.16 -1.12 1.56
N ARG A 348 -36.85 -2.24 1.84
CA ARG A 348 -36.46 -3.15 2.94
C ARG A 348 -35.05 -3.69 2.75
N GLN A 349 -34.68 -4.09 1.54
CA GLN A 349 -33.34 -4.56 1.23
C GLN A 349 -32.29 -3.46 1.44
N PHE A 350 -32.55 -2.23 0.97
CA PHE A 350 -31.66 -1.09 1.20
C PHE A 350 -31.50 -0.74 2.70
N MET A 351 -32.58 -0.79 3.48
CA MET A 351 -32.53 -0.55 4.92
C MET A 351 -31.74 -1.63 5.67
N ALA A 352 -31.71 -2.87 5.18
CA ALA A 352 -30.84 -3.91 5.72
C ALA A 352 -29.35 -3.55 5.53
N VAL A 353 -28.98 -3.03 4.35
CA VAL A 353 -27.61 -2.55 4.06
C VAL A 353 -27.24 -1.38 4.98
N ALA A 354 -28.12 -0.39 5.13
CA ALA A 354 -27.87 0.79 5.96
C ALA A 354 -27.55 0.42 7.43
N ARG A 355 -28.24 -0.58 7.98
CA ARG A 355 -27.98 -1.09 9.34
C ARG A 355 -26.59 -1.70 9.51
N VAL A 356 -26.06 -2.36 8.48
CA VAL A 356 -24.72 -2.95 8.51
C VAL A 356 -23.65 -1.87 8.35
N VAL A 357 -23.82 -0.95 7.40
CA VAL A 357 -22.80 0.04 7.03
C VAL A 357 -22.67 1.17 8.06
N LEU A 358 -23.79 1.62 8.64
CA LEU A 358 -23.79 2.73 9.59
C LEU A 358 -23.56 2.32 11.04
N GLY A 359 -23.35 1.02 11.30
CA GLY A 359 -23.25 0.46 12.64
C GLY A 359 -24.58 0.56 13.38
N GLY A 360 -25.41 -0.49 13.29
CA GLY A 360 -26.77 -0.51 13.84
C GLY A 360 -26.87 0.05 15.27
N ALA A 361 -27.74 1.05 15.43
CA ALA A 361 -28.33 1.43 16.71
C ALA A 361 -29.41 0.42 17.12
#